data_AF-A0A4R1QBA9-F1
#
_entry.id   AF-A0A4R1QBA9-F1
#
_cell.length_a   1.000
_cell.length_b   1.000
_cell.length_c   1.000
_cell.angle_alpha   90.00
_cell.angle_beta   90.00
_cell.angle_gamma   90.00
#
_symmetry.space_group_name_H-M   'P 1'
#
loop_
_entity.id
_entity.type
_entity.pdbx_description
1 polymer ?
#
loop_
_entity_poly.entity_id
_entity_poly.type
_entity_poly.pdbx_seq_one_letter_code
_entity_poly.pdbx_strand_id
1 'polypeptide(L)'
;MLICCMAMCFFINLRLSLVFLAAIVVLGAALIFIMRRTIPIFDQVFRRYDDLNASVQENVSAIRVVKAYVREEHETEKFTKAAQNLYNLFVKAEGLLAFNNPVMMLVVYGCIIALSWFGAHFVVAGSLTTGELTSLFSYVMGVLMSLMMLSMVFVMVTMSAASAHRIAEVLTETPDITSPAGPGACLAGLRLRGGYPVRLRLQPHHGHHQSGYHAAAARGAVHPHGVSAHPLL
;
A
#
# COMPACT_ATOMS: atom_id res chain seq x y z
N MET A 1 -9.14 -8.82 24.36
CA MET A 1 -9.43 -10.25 24.61
C MET A 1 -8.19 -11.02 25.02
N LEU A 2 -7.12 -11.06 24.20
CA LEU A 2 -5.88 -11.78 24.52
C LEU A 2 -5.33 -11.47 25.93
N ILE A 3 -5.19 -10.18 26.28
CA ILE A 3 -4.66 -9.75 27.58
C ILE A 3 -5.58 -10.15 28.75
N CYS A 4 -6.90 -9.99 28.60
CA CYS A 4 -7.87 -10.40 29.63
C CYS A 4 -7.86 -11.92 29.88
N CYS A 5 -7.82 -12.73 28.81
CA CYS A 5 -7.78 -14.19 28.93
C CYS A 5 -6.48 -14.65 29.59
N MET A 6 -5.36 -14.01 29.26
CA MET A 6 -4.06 -14.28 29.86
C MET A 6 -4.08 -13.97 31.37
N ALA A 7 -4.58 -12.78 31.75
CA ALA A 7 -4.71 -12.39 33.14
C ALA A 7 -5.59 -13.37 33.93
N MET A 8 -6.76 -13.74 33.40
CA MET A 8 -7.67 -14.71 34.01
C MET A 8 -7.03 -16.09 34.21
N CYS A 9 -6.23 -16.58 33.26
CA CYS A 9 -5.50 -17.85 33.43
C CYS A 9 -4.48 -17.79 34.58
N PHE A 10 -3.75 -16.68 34.73
CA PHE A 10 -2.82 -16.50 35.84
C PHE A 10 -3.52 -16.43 37.20
N PHE A 11 -4.73 -15.87 37.25
CA PHE A 11 -5.53 -15.82 38.47
C PHE A 11 -6.07 -17.19 38.92
N ILE A 12 -6.37 -18.10 37.99
CA ILE A 12 -6.92 -19.43 38.32
C ILE A 12 -5.87 -20.37 38.90
N ASN A 13 -4.77 -20.60 38.18
CA ASN A 13 -3.72 -21.50 38.66
C ASN A 13 -2.39 -21.30 37.94
N LEU A 14 -1.34 -20.99 38.70
CA LEU A 14 -0.02 -20.66 38.15
C LEU A 14 0.62 -21.84 37.39
N ARG A 15 0.37 -23.09 37.82
CA ARG A 15 0.94 -24.30 37.19
C ARG A 15 0.28 -24.63 35.86
N LEU A 16 -1.05 -24.49 35.74
CA LEU A 16 -1.74 -24.67 34.45
C LEU A 16 -1.44 -23.50 33.50
N SER A 17 -1.28 -22.28 34.01
CA SER A 17 -0.94 -21.11 33.20
C SER A 17 0.36 -21.27 32.41
N LEU A 18 1.34 -22.03 32.93
CA LEU A 18 2.58 -22.33 32.20
C LEU A 18 2.34 -23.19 30.94
N VAL A 19 1.43 -24.17 31.01
CA VAL A 19 1.05 -24.99 29.84
C VAL A 19 0.39 -24.11 28.78
N PHE A 20 -0.44 -23.16 29.21
CA PHE A 20 -1.04 -22.14 28.34
C PHE A 20 -0.01 -21.23 27.68
N LEU A 21 0.93 -20.71 28.47
CA LEU A 21 2.00 -19.87 27.94
C LEU A 21 2.82 -20.62 26.90
N ALA A 22 3.15 -21.89 27.16
CA ALA A 22 3.85 -22.74 26.20
C ALA A 22 3.05 -22.92 24.90
N ALA A 23 1.74 -23.20 25.00
CA ALA A 23 0.87 -23.30 23.83
C ALA A 23 0.83 -22.02 22.98
N ILE A 24 0.74 -20.85 23.63
CA ILE A 24 0.76 -19.54 22.96
C ILE A 24 2.10 -19.33 22.24
N VAL A 25 3.21 -19.62 22.90
CA VAL A 25 4.56 -19.48 22.32
C VAL A 25 4.73 -20.41 21.12
N VAL A 26 4.30 -21.67 21.22
CA VAL A 26 4.36 -22.64 20.13
C VAL A 26 3.52 -22.18 18.94
N LEU A 27 2.27 -21.74 19.16
CA LEU A 27 1.43 -21.24 18.08
C LEU A 27 2.00 -19.98 17.45
N GLY A 28 2.40 -19.01 18.27
CA GLY A 28 2.98 -17.76 17.83
C GLY A 28 4.23 -18.00 16.98
N ALA A 29 5.11 -18.90 17.40
CA ALA A 29 6.29 -19.28 16.63
C ALA A 29 5.93 -19.92 15.29
N ALA A 30 4.95 -20.83 15.26
CA ALA A 30 4.48 -21.45 14.02
C ALA A 30 3.89 -20.41 13.04
N LEU A 31 3.05 -19.49 13.53
CA LEU A 31 2.47 -18.42 12.71
C LEU A 31 3.54 -17.45 12.20
N ILE A 32 4.47 -17.03 13.05
CA ILE A 32 5.58 -16.15 12.64
C ILE A 32 6.43 -16.84 11.57
N PHE A 33 6.70 -18.14 11.71
CA PHE A 33 7.45 -18.91 10.72
C PHE A 33 6.74 -18.95 9.36
N ILE A 34 5.43 -19.21 9.35
CA ILE A 34 4.61 -19.20 8.12
C ILE A 34 4.62 -17.80 7.50
N MET A 35 4.31 -16.76 8.30
CA MET A 35 4.28 -15.38 7.81
C MET A 35 5.60 -14.94 7.20
N ARG A 36 6.73 -15.23 7.85
CA ARG A 36 8.07 -14.90 7.33
C ARG A 36 8.39 -15.53 5.99
N ARG A 37 7.78 -16.68 5.68
CA ARG A 37 7.94 -17.35 4.38
C ARG A 37 6.96 -16.82 3.35
N THR A 38 5.74 -16.48 3.75
CA THR A 38 4.65 -16.10 2.85
C THR A 38 4.71 -14.63 2.40
N ILE A 39 5.04 -13.70 3.30
CA ILE A 39 5.14 -12.26 2.99
C ILE A 39 6.06 -11.96 1.78
N PRO A 40 7.32 -12.44 1.72
CA PRO A 40 8.20 -12.14 0.59
C PRO A 40 7.72 -12.74 -0.75
N ILE A 41 6.84 -13.75 -0.72
CA ILE A 41 6.25 -14.31 -1.94
C ILE A 41 5.13 -13.38 -2.42
N PHE A 42 4.28 -12.87 -1.52
CA PHE A 42 3.27 -11.88 -1.88
C PHE A 42 3.87 -10.59 -2.42
N ASP A 43 4.98 -10.10 -1.87
CA ASP A 43 5.69 -8.94 -2.44
C ASP A 43 6.14 -9.18 -3.89
N GLN A 44 6.62 -10.38 -4.21
CA GLN A 44 6.99 -10.75 -5.58
C GLN A 44 5.76 -10.83 -6.49
N VAL A 45 4.66 -11.37 -5.99
CA VAL A 45 3.38 -11.42 -6.70
C VAL A 45 2.90 -10.02 -7.06
N PHE A 46 2.90 -9.08 -6.11
CA PHE A 46 2.45 -7.71 -6.37
C PHE A 46 3.34 -6.99 -7.40
N ARG A 47 4.67 -7.14 -7.33
CA ARG A 47 5.58 -6.58 -8.34
C ARG A 47 5.29 -7.11 -9.75
N ARG A 48 5.10 -8.43 -9.88
CA ARG A 48 4.78 -9.06 -11.19
C ARG A 48 3.40 -8.67 -11.70
N TYR A 49 2.46 -8.44 -10.79
CA TYR A 49 1.14 -7.93 -11.12
C TYR A 49 1.23 -6.50 -11.67
N ASP A 50 2.01 -5.63 -11.03
CA ASP A 50 2.23 -4.26 -11.48
C ASP A 50 2.93 -4.21 -12.86
N ASP A 51 3.96 -5.04 -13.06
CA ASP A 51 4.66 -5.17 -14.36
C ASP A 51 3.70 -5.60 -15.47
N LEU A 52 2.84 -6.59 -15.19
CA LEU A 52 1.84 -7.09 -16.14
C LEU A 52 0.83 -5.98 -16.48
N ASN A 53 0.35 -5.27 -15.47
CA ASN A 53 -0.62 -4.19 -15.65
C ASN A 53 -0.04 -3.02 -16.46
N ALA A 54 1.22 -2.64 -16.21
CA ALA A 54 1.94 -1.64 -16.99
C ALA A 54 2.07 -2.04 -18.46
N SER A 55 2.44 -3.30 -18.74
CA SER A 55 2.53 -3.80 -20.13
C SER A 55 1.18 -3.80 -20.84
N VAL A 56 0.09 -4.14 -20.15
CA VAL A 56 -1.26 -4.07 -20.71
C VAL A 56 -1.65 -2.62 -20.99
N GLN A 57 -1.36 -1.71 -20.06
CA GLN A 57 -1.67 -0.29 -20.21
C GLN A 57 -0.93 0.35 -21.40
N GLU A 58 0.35 0.00 -21.59
CA GLU A 58 1.14 0.43 -22.76
C GLU A 58 0.52 -0.09 -24.06
N ASN A 59 0.22 -1.39 -24.13
CA ASN A 59 -0.36 -2.02 -25.33
C ASN A 59 -1.73 -1.44 -25.70
N VAL A 60 -2.59 -1.19 -24.70
CA VAL A 60 -3.92 -0.60 -24.92
C VAL A 60 -3.82 0.87 -25.34
N SER A 61 -2.94 1.65 -24.70
CA SER A 61 -2.73 3.06 -25.03
C SER A 61 -2.11 3.24 -26.43
N ALA A 62 -1.24 2.31 -26.82
CA ALA A 62 -0.53 2.30 -28.10
C ALA A 62 -1.09 1.27 -29.10
N ILE A 63 -2.38 0.90 -29.00
CA ILE A 63 -2.97 -0.19 -29.82
C ILE A 63 -2.80 0.02 -31.33
N ARG A 64 -2.79 1.28 -31.80
CA ARG A 64 -2.53 1.61 -33.20
C ARG A 64 -1.13 1.22 -33.65
N VAL A 65 -0.14 1.36 -32.77
CA VAL A 65 1.26 0.97 -33.03
C VAL A 65 1.37 -0.55 -33.11
N VAL A 66 0.77 -1.27 -32.16
CA VAL A 66 0.77 -2.75 -32.16
C VAL A 66 0.18 -3.31 -33.46
N LYS A 67 -0.94 -2.74 -33.93
CA LYS A 67 -1.56 -3.13 -35.21
C LYS A 67 -0.74 -2.71 -36.43
N ALA A 68 -0.14 -1.51 -36.42
CA ALA A 68 0.70 -1.04 -37.53
C ALA A 68 1.92 -1.94 -37.77
N TYR A 69 2.44 -2.58 -36.72
CA TYR A 69 3.55 -3.53 -36.81
C TYR A 69 3.13 -5.01 -36.86
N VAL A 70 1.82 -5.31 -36.88
CA VAL A 70 1.27 -6.68 -36.89
C VAL A 70 1.84 -7.54 -35.74
N ARG A 71 1.88 -6.96 -34.53
CA ARG A 71 2.53 -7.55 -33.33
C ARG A 71 1.53 -8.12 -32.31
N GLU A 72 0.27 -8.31 -32.68
CA GLU A 72 -0.81 -8.73 -31.76
C GLU A 72 -0.54 -10.11 -31.12
N GLU A 73 -0.14 -11.11 -31.91
CA GLU A 73 0.19 -12.43 -31.39
C GLU A 73 1.40 -12.40 -30.45
N HIS A 74 2.41 -11.58 -30.78
CA HIS A 74 3.61 -11.44 -29.96
C HIS A 74 3.30 -10.85 -28.57
N GLU A 75 2.51 -9.78 -28.52
CA GLU A 75 2.09 -9.18 -27.25
C GLU A 75 1.16 -10.10 -26.47
N THR A 76 0.32 -10.88 -27.16
CA THR A 76 -0.53 -11.89 -26.52
C THR A 76 0.31 -12.99 -25.88
N GLU A 77 1.31 -13.53 -26.59
CA GLU A 77 2.21 -14.57 -26.06
C GLU A 77 3.02 -14.05 -24.86
N LYS A 78 3.51 -12.81 -24.94
CA LYS A 78 4.19 -12.13 -23.84
C LYS A 78 3.28 -11.98 -22.61
N PHE A 79 2.02 -11.58 -22.80
CA PHE A 79 1.02 -11.52 -21.74
C PHE A 79 0.76 -12.90 -21.12
N THR A 80 0.53 -13.93 -21.93
CA THR A 80 0.26 -15.29 -21.46
C THR A 80 1.42 -15.84 -20.62
N LYS A 81 2.67 -15.62 -21.05
CA LYS A 81 3.86 -16.03 -20.29
C LYS A 81 3.95 -15.31 -18.94
N ALA A 82 3.72 -14.00 -18.92
CA ALA A 82 3.75 -13.22 -17.69
C ALA A 82 2.60 -13.60 -16.74
N ALA A 83 1.39 -13.81 -17.25
CA ALA A 83 0.22 -14.26 -16.49
C ALA A 83 0.43 -15.66 -15.91
N GLN A 84 1.04 -16.59 -16.66
CA GLN A 84 1.35 -17.93 -16.16
C GLN A 84 2.38 -17.90 -15.03
N ASN A 85 3.42 -17.06 -15.13
CA ASN A 85 4.38 -16.87 -14.06
C ASN A 85 3.73 -16.28 -12.80
N LEU A 86 2.84 -15.31 -12.96
CA LEU A 86 2.06 -14.73 -11.87
C LEU A 86 1.14 -15.78 -11.22
N TYR A 87 0.46 -16.61 -12.01
CA TYR A 87 -0.35 -17.72 -11.53
C TYR A 87 0.47 -18.71 -10.68
N ASN A 88 1.64 -19.13 -11.18
CA ASN A 88 2.50 -20.07 -10.45
C ASN A 88 2.98 -19.49 -9.10
N LEU A 89 3.25 -18.18 -9.06
CA LEU A 89 3.61 -17.49 -7.82
C LEU A 89 2.44 -17.43 -6.84
N PHE A 90 1.23 -17.13 -7.32
CA PHE A 90 0.01 -17.16 -6.49
C PHE A 90 -0.27 -18.55 -5.93
N VAL A 91 -0.22 -19.59 -6.75
CA VAL A 91 -0.43 -20.98 -6.31
C VAL A 91 0.60 -21.37 -5.25
N LYS A 92 1.86 -20.94 -5.40
CA LYS A 92 2.90 -21.19 -4.40
C LYS A 92 2.65 -20.43 -3.09
N ALA A 93 2.18 -19.18 -3.15
CA ALA A 93 1.84 -18.37 -1.99
C ALA A 93 0.63 -18.95 -1.23
N GLU A 94 -0.46 -19.22 -1.96
CA GLU A 94 -1.68 -19.84 -1.43
C GLU A 94 -1.41 -21.24 -0.88
N GLY A 95 -0.59 -22.04 -1.56
CA GLY A 95 -0.18 -23.36 -1.06
C GLY A 95 0.53 -23.28 0.29
N LEU A 96 1.37 -22.26 0.51
CA LEU A 96 1.99 -22.01 1.83
C LEU A 96 0.96 -21.55 2.87
N LEU A 97 0.01 -20.70 2.47
CA LEU A 97 -1.03 -20.19 3.35
C LEU A 97 -2.03 -21.29 3.74
N ALA A 98 -2.28 -22.25 2.84
CA ALA A 98 -3.15 -23.39 3.09
C ALA A 98 -2.65 -24.27 4.25
N PHE A 99 -1.34 -24.31 4.52
CA PHE A 99 -0.78 -24.98 5.70
C PHE A 99 -1.17 -24.32 7.04
N ASN A 100 -1.66 -23.08 7.04
CA ASN A 100 -2.10 -22.41 8.25
C ASN A 100 -3.26 -23.16 8.94
N ASN A 101 -4.21 -23.67 8.17
CA ASN A 101 -5.37 -24.40 8.69
C ASN A 101 -5.01 -25.72 9.39
N PRO A 102 -4.24 -26.66 8.78
CA PRO A 102 -3.83 -27.88 9.46
C PRO A 102 -2.90 -27.63 10.65
N VAL A 103 -2.00 -26.63 10.57
CA VAL A 103 -1.17 -26.23 11.72
C VAL A 103 -2.06 -25.73 12.87
N MET A 104 -3.05 -24.89 12.57
CA MET A 104 -4.01 -24.42 13.56
C MET A 104 -4.76 -25.58 14.20
N MET A 105 -5.31 -26.51 13.41
CA MET A 105 -6.02 -27.69 13.94
C MET A 105 -5.11 -28.50 14.86
N LEU A 106 -3.87 -28.75 14.46
CA LEU A 106 -2.91 -29.51 15.26
C LEU A 106 -2.65 -28.82 16.60
N VAL A 107 -2.44 -27.51 16.61
CA VAL A 107 -2.25 -26.77 17.86
C VAL A 107 -3.52 -26.77 18.72
N VAL A 108 -4.69 -26.51 18.15
CA VAL A 108 -5.96 -26.51 18.88
C VAL A 108 -6.21 -27.85 19.55
N TYR A 109 -6.14 -28.94 18.79
CA TYR A 109 -6.39 -30.28 19.33
C TYR A 109 -5.27 -30.74 20.25
N GLY A 110 -4.01 -30.40 19.97
CA GLY A 110 -2.89 -30.64 20.86
C GLY A 110 -3.06 -29.95 22.22
N CYS A 111 -3.51 -28.69 22.21
CA CYS A 111 -3.88 -27.96 23.43
C CYS A 111 -5.03 -28.66 24.16
N ILE A 112 -6.09 -29.06 23.45
CA ILE A 112 -7.22 -29.75 24.08
C ILE A 112 -6.77 -31.03 24.78
N ILE A 113 -5.94 -31.85 24.12
CA ILE A 113 -5.42 -33.10 24.68
C ILE A 113 -4.54 -32.81 25.90
N ALA A 114 -3.62 -31.84 25.80
CA ALA A 114 -2.76 -31.44 26.91
C ALA A 114 -3.59 -30.94 28.10
N LEU A 115 -4.56 -30.05 27.86
CA LEU A 115 -5.46 -29.55 28.89
C LEU A 115 -6.30 -30.66 29.51
N SER A 116 -6.80 -31.59 28.71
CA SER A 116 -7.57 -32.73 29.20
C SER A 116 -6.72 -33.60 30.12
N TRP A 117 -5.48 -33.91 29.71
CA TRP A 117 -4.55 -34.73 30.47
C TRP A 117 -4.15 -34.09 31.80
N PHE A 118 -3.61 -32.88 31.75
CA PHE A 118 -3.17 -32.17 32.95
C PHE A 118 -4.38 -31.75 33.79
N GLY A 119 -5.40 -31.15 33.18
CA GLY A 119 -6.61 -30.69 33.85
C GLY A 119 -7.31 -31.79 34.63
N ALA A 120 -7.43 -33.01 34.09
CA ALA A 120 -7.99 -34.14 34.80
C ALA A 120 -7.21 -34.47 36.08
N HIS A 121 -5.88 -34.46 36.04
CA HIS A 121 -5.04 -34.68 37.22
C HIS A 121 -5.26 -33.62 38.31
N PHE A 122 -5.38 -32.34 37.94
CA PHE A 122 -5.62 -31.26 38.91
C PHE A 122 -7.03 -31.26 39.49
N VAL A 123 -8.03 -31.73 38.72
CA VAL A 123 -9.41 -31.94 39.22
C VAL A 123 -9.46 -33.09 40.22
N VAL A 124 -8.82 -34.22 39.92
CA VAL A 124 -8.75 -35.36 40.85
C VAL A 124 -7.98 -35.02 42.12
N ALA A 125 -6.95 -34.18 42.02
CA ALA A 125 -6.21 -33.67 43.18
C ALA A 125 -7.00 -32.65 44.02
N GLY A 126 -8.23 -32.28 43.65
CA GLY A 126 -9.07 -31.31 44.35
C GLY A 126 -8.60 -29.85 44.24
N SER A 127 -7.56 -29.59 43.44
CA SER A 127 -6.95 -28.27 43.28
C SER A 127 -7.64 -27.39 42.24
N LEU A 128 -8.52 -27.97 41.43
CA LEU A 128 -9.26 -27.29 40.38
C LEU A 128 -10.67 -27.87 40.28
N THR A 129 -11.68 -27.03 40.08
CA THR A 129 -13.05 -27.45 39.83
C THR A 129 -13.28 -27.76 38.36
N THR A 130 -14.29 -28.58 38.05
CA THR A 130 -14.71 -28.86 36.67
C THR A 130 -15.13 -27.59 35.92
N GLY A 131 -15.71 -26.61 36.63
CA GLY A 131 -16.07 -25.30 36.10
C GLY A 131 -14.84 -24.52 35.63
N GLU A 132 -13.82 -24.42 36.48
CA GLU A 132 -12.55 -23.76 36.14
C GLU A 132 -11.86 -24.41 34.94
N LEU A 133 -11.88 -25.75 34.85
CA LEU A 133 -11.33 -26.45 33.68
C LEU A 133 -12.07 -26.09 32.38
N THR A 134 -13.40 -25.99 32.44
CA THR A 134 -14.24 -25.61 31.29
C THR A 134 -14.00 -24.15 30.87
N SER A 135 -13.84 -23.25 31.85
CA SER A 135 -13.45 -21.86 31.61
C SER A 135 -12.07 -21.76 30.96
N LEU A 136 -11.11 -22.59 31.38
CA LEU A 136 -9.79 -22.66 30.79
C LEU A 136 -9.86 -23.05 29.30
N PHE A 137 -10.65 -24.07 28.92
CA PHE A 137 -10.87 -24.39 27.50
C PHE A 137 -11.38 -23.18 26.70
N SER A 138 -12.34 -22.44 27.26
CA SER A 138 -12.89 -21.25 26.61
C SER A 138 -11.84 -20.14 26.44
N TYR A 139 -10.97 -19.96 27.45
CA TYR A 139 -9.87 -19.00 27.38
C TYR A 139 -8.81 -19.40 26.36
N VAL A 140 -8.47 -20.70 26.23
CA VAL A 140 -7.59 -21.18 25.14
C VAL A 140 -8.18 -20.74 23.82
N MET A 141 -9.43 -21.12 23.54
CA MET A 141 -10.07 -20.84 22.26
C MET A 141 -10.12 -19.35 21.96
N GLY A 142 -10.44 -18.52 22.95
CA GLY A 142 -10.43 -17.06 22.83
C GLY A 142 -9.05 -16.48 22.52
N VAL A 143 -7.98 -17.02 23.12
CA VAL A 143 -6.59 -16.60 22.85
C VAL A 143 -6.15 -17.03 21.45
N LEU A 144 -6.41 -18.28 21.04
CA LEU A 144 -6.06 -18.76 19.71
C LEU A 144 -6.75 -17.93 18.62
N MET A 145 -8.04 -17.61 18.80
CA MET A 145 -8.77 -16.71 17.90
C MET A 145 -8.22 -15.28 17.90
N SER A 146 -7.84 -14.77 19.08
CA SER A 146 -7.22 -13.43 19.18
C SER A 146 -5.87 -13.35 18.46
N LEU A 147 -5.06 -14.42 18.53
CA LEU A 147 -3.79 -14.52 17.82
C LEU A 147 -3.99 -14.49 16.29
N MET A 148 -5.04 -15.13 15.79
CA MET A 148 -5.39 -15.08 14.36
C MET A 148 -5.73 -13.67 13.90
N MET A 149 -6.56 -12.95 14.66
CA MET A 149 -6.84 -11.54 14.36
C MET A 149 -5.58 -10.69 14.41
N LEU A 150 -4.71 -10.92 15.41
CA LEU A 150 -3.45 -10.19 15.53
C LEU A 150 -2.54 -10.43 14.32
N SER A 151 -2.48 -11.67 13.82
CA SER A 151 -1.75 -12.01 12.60
C SER A 151 -2.29 -11.25 11.38
N MET A 152 -3.62 -11.18 11.22
CA MET A 152 -4.26 -10.42 10.14
C MET A 152 -3.97 -8.92 10.23
N VAL A 153 -4.05 -8.35 11.44
CA VAL A 153 -3.70 -6.94 11.69
C VAL A 153 -2.25 -6.69 11.33
N PHE A 154 -1.33 -7.59 11.68
CA PHE A 154 0.09 -7.45 11.34
C PHE A 154 0.32 -7.40 9.83
N VAL A 155 -0.34 -8.28 9.06
CA VAL A 155 -0.29 -8.25 7.58
C VAL A 155 -0.87 -6.93 7.04
N MET A 156 -2.02 -6.49 7.55
CA MET A 156 -2.65 -5.23 7.14
C MET A 156 -1.74 -4.02 7.41
N VAL A 157 -1.11 -3.97 8.57
CA VAL A 157 -0.13 -2.92 8.92
C VAL A 157 1.05 -2.96 7.96
N THR A 158 1.61 -4.14 7.69
CA THR A 158 2.75 -4.31 6.77
C THR A 158 2.40 -3.81 5.36
N MET A 159 1.22 -4.17 4.84
CA MET A 159 0.74 -3.70 3.53
C MET A 159 0.48 -2.19 3.51
N SER A 160 -0.08 -1.63 4.59
CA SER A 160 -0.33 -0.18 4.71
C SER A 160 0.96 0.65 4.76
N ALA A 161 2.05 0.09 5.27
CA ALA A 161 3.34 0.79 5.36
C ALA A 161 3.89 1.19 3.98
N ALA A 162 3.68 0.36 2.95
CA ALA A 162 4.08 0.67 1.58
C ALA A 162 3.28 1.87 0.99
N SER A 163 2.01 2.00 1.35
CA SER A 163 1.19 3.16 0.98
C SER A 163 1.63 4.41 1.74
N ALA A 164 1.91 4.27 3.04
CA ALA A 164 2.40 5.38 3.86
C ALA A 164 3.75 5.92 3.35
N HIS A 165 4.67 5.05 2.94
CA HIS A 165 5.96 5.45 2.35
C HIS A 165 5.78 6.27 1.07
N ARG A 166 4.92 5.83 0.15
CA ARG A 166 4.65 6.55 -1.11
C ARG A 166 4.03 7.93 -0.87
N ILE A 167 3.15 8.06 0.13
CA ILE A 167 2.58 9.36 0.52
C ILE A 167 3.67 10.26 1.11
N ALA A 168 4.52 9.73 1.97
CA ALA A 168 5.61 10.47 2.59
C ALA A 168 6.61 10.98 1.54
N GLU A 169 6.91 10.18 0.52
CA GLU A 169 7.76 10.57 -0.61
C GLU A 169 7.22 11.82 -1.31
N VAL A 170 5.93 11.83 -1.69
CA VAL A 170 5.30 13.01 -2.31
C VAL A 170 5.28 14.24 -1.40
N LEU A 171 5.10 14.03 -0.08
CA LEU A 171 5.02 15.13 0.87
C LEU A 171 6.40 15.76 1.18
N THR A 172 7.46 14.96 1.06
CA THR A 172 8.84 15.38 1.38
C THR A 172 9.60 15.83 0.13
N GLU A 173 9.08 15.53 -1.06
CA GLU A 173 9.66 15.96 -2.33
C GLU A 173 9.76 17.48 -2.42
N THR A 174 10.98 17.98 -2.65
CA THR A 174 11.22 19.42 -2.81
C THR A 174 10.92 19.84 -4.25
N PRO A 175 10.01 20.80 -4.49
CA PRO A 175 9.65 21.20 -5.84
C PRO A 175 10.81 21.91 -6.56
N ASP A 176 11.16 21.41 -7.76
CA ASP A 176 12.19 21.99 -8.64
C ASP A 176 11.83 23.41 -9.14
N ILE A 177 10.54 23.74 -9.20
CA ILE A 177 10.05 25.05 -9.63
C ILE A 177 9.43 25.76 -8.43
N THR A 178 10.20 26.65 -7.82
CA THR A 178 9.70 27.53 -6.76
C THR A 178 8.93 28.70 -7.36
N SER A 179 7.69 28.92 -6.94
CA SER A 179 6.99 30.17 -7.22
C SER A 179 7.80 31.35 -6.69
N PRO A 180 8.08 32.37 -7.52
CA PRO A 180 8.83 33.51 -7.05
C PRO A 180 7.97 34.28 -6.04
N ALA A 181 8.61 34.91 -5.04
CA ALA A 181 8.02 35.38 -3.78
C ALA A 181 7.03 36.58 -3.87
N GLY A 182 6.29 36.71 -4.96
CA GLY A 182 5.19 37.65 -5.09
C GLY A 182 4.61 37.71 -6.50
N PRO A 183 3.38 38.26 -6.69
CA PRO A 183 2.69 38.32 -7.98
C PRO A 183 3.40 39.11 -9.11
N GLY A 184 4.58 39.68 -8.87
CA GLY A 184 5.31 40.50 -9.85
C GLY A 184 6.67 39.93 -10.30
N ALA A 185 7.16 38.86 -9.68
CA ALA A 185 8.54 38.42 -9.92
C ALA A 185 8.73 37.55 -11.19
N CYS A 186 7.64 37.00 -11.75
CA CYS A 186 7.66 36.28 -13.03
C CYS A 186 7.90 37.22 -14.23
N LEU A 187 7.58 38.51 -14.11
CA LEU A 187 7.73 39.48 -15.21
C LEU A 187 9.14 40.08 -15.32
N ALA A 188 10.02 39.87 -14.33
CA ALA A 188 11.37 40.41 -14.36
C ALA A 188 12.35 39.62 -15.25
N GLY A 189 11.99 38.38 -15.62
CA GLY A 189 12.87 37.46 -16.35
C GLY A 189 12.54 37.22 -17.82
N LEU A 190 11.36 37.63 -18.32
CA LEU A 190 10.99 37.41 -19.72
C LEU A 190 11.67 38.45 -20.64
N ARG A 191 12.97 38.27 -20.89
CA ARG A 191 13.64 38.89 -22.04
C ARG A 191 13.27 38.10 -23.29
N LEU A 192 12.33 38.62 -24.08
CA LEU A 192 12.16 38.17 -25.46
C LEU A 192 13.50 38.38 -26.21
N ARG A 193 13.82 37.43 -27.09
CA ARG A 193 15.07 37.30 -27.87
C ARG A 193 15.27 38.45 -28.87
N GLY A 194 15.38 39.68 -28.35
CA GLY A 194 15.45 40.93 -29.11
C GLY A 194 15.69 42.19 -28.27
N GLY A 195 15.64 42.11 -26.93
CA GLY A 195 16.15 43.19 -26.06
C GLY A 195 15.24 44.43 -25.92
N TYR A 196 14.04 44.43 -26.49
CA TYR A 196 13.08 45.53 -26.32
C TYR A 196 12.26 45.36 -25.03
N PRO A 197 12.11 46.40 -24.18
CA PRO A 197 11.24 46.33 -23.01
C PRO A 197 9.77 46.38 -23.44
N VAL A 198 9.03 45.28 -23.27
CA VAL A 198 7.58 45.25 -23.46
C VAL A 198 6.91 45.70 -22.16
N ARG A 199 6.35 46.91 -22.14
CA ARG A 199 5.46 47.36 -21.05
C ARG A 199 4.07 46.77 -21.26
N LEU A 200 3.76 45.67 -20.60
CA LEU A 200 2.39 45.17 -20.47
C LEU A 200 1.65 45.97 -19.40
N ARG A 201 0.62 46.71 -19.80
CA ARG A 201 -0.28 47.41 -18.87
C ARG A 201 -1.44 46.46 -18.58
N LEU A 202 -1.53 45.93 -17.36
CA LEU A 202 -2.68 45.14 -16.93
C LEU A 202 -3.86 46.10 -16.74
N GLN A 203 -4.91 45.94 -17.54
CA GLN A 203 -6.12 46.74 -17.44
C GLN A 203 -7.19 45.90 -16.72
N PRO A 204 -7.76 46.39 -15.60
CA PRO A 204 -8.76 45.64 -14.86
C PRO A 204 -10.06 45.59 -15.67
N HIS A 205 -10.61 44.39 -15.84
CA HIS A 205 -11.94 44.19 -16.42
C HIS A 205 -12.96 44.00 -15.29
N HIS A 206 -13.95 44.88 -15.19
CA HIS A 206 -15.11 44.68 -14.32
C HIS A 206 -16.29 44.21 -15.16
N GLY A 207 -16.44 42.88 -15.26
CA GLY A 207 -17.63 42.22 -15.77
C GLY A 207 -18.21 41.32 -14.68
N HIS A 208 -19.54 41.30 -14.57
CA HIS A 208 -20.26 40.48 -13.60
C HIS A 208 -19.88 39.00 -13.79
N HIS A 209 -19.30 38.41 -12.74
CA HIS A 209 -18.97 36.99 -12.53
C HIS A 209 -17.55 36.44 -12.71
N GLN A 210 -16.54 37.17 -13.19
CA GLN A 210 -15.14 36.69 -13.07
C GLN A 210 -14.14 37.85 -13.05
N SER A 211 -13.38 37.99 -11.96
CA SER A 211 -12.24 38.91 -11.88
C SER A 211 -11.03 38.22 -12.52
N GLY A 212 -10.56 38.75 -13.65
CA GLY A 212 -9.38 38.27 -14.36
C GLY A 212 -8.69 39.41 -15.09
N TYR A 213 -7.37 39.31 -15.24
CA TYR A 213 -6.57 40.26 -16.00
C TYR A 213 -6.18 39.63 -17.35
N HIS A 214 -6.45 40.32 -18.45
CA HIS A 214 -5.87 39.98 -19.75
C HIS A 214 -4.65 40.85 -20.02
N ALA A 215 -3.57 40.23 -20.50
CA ALA A 215 -2.40 40.94 -21.01
C ALA A 215 -2.71 41.46 -22.42
N ALA A 216 -3.00 42.75 -22.55
CA ALA A 216 -3.14 43.41 -23.85
C ALA A 216 -1.82 44.12 -24.21
N ALA A 217 -1.25 43.81 -25.37
CA ALA A 217 -0.10 44.53 -25.89
C ALA A 217 -0.53 45.93 -26.34
N ALA A 218 0.03 46.97 -25.72
CA ALA A 218 -0.23 48.35 -26.10
C ALA A 218 0.28 48.62 -27.53
N ARG A 219 -0.62 48.65 -28.51
CA ARG A 219 -0.33 49.24 -29.82
C ARG A 219 -0.38 50.76 -29.65
N GLY A 220 0.76 51.44 -29.77
CA GLY A 220 0.74 52.90 -29.94
C GLY A 220 2.06 53.58 -29.65
N ALA A 221 2.80 53.88 -30.73
CA ALA A 221 3.36 55.19 -31.06
C ALA A 221 4.74 55.03 -31.74
N VAL A 222 4.74 54.66 -33.02
CA VAL A 222 5.86 54.95 -33.92
C VAL A 222 5.43 56.14 -34.78
N HIS A 223 6.04 57.29 -34.54
CA HIS A 223 5.96 58.48 -35.39
C HIS A 223 7.39 59.03 -35.59
N PRO A 224 7.65 59.80 -36.65
CA PRO A 224 8.45 59.30 -37.77
C PRO A 224 9.77 60.06 -37.91
N HIS A 225 10.86 59.37 -38.26
CA HIS A 225 12.01 60.01 -38.90
C HIS A 225 12.39 59.19 -40.13
N GLY A 226 12.30 59.86 -41.28
CA GLY A 226 12.26 59.25 -42.58
C GLY A 226 13.60 58.73 -43.07
N VAL A 227 13.51 57.68 -43.88
CA VAL A 227 14.34 57.54 -45.08
C VAL A 227 13.41 57.05 -46.19
N SER A 228 13.40 57.84 -47.24
CA SER A 228 12.79 57.64 -48.55
C SER A 228 13.14 56.30 -49.20
N ALA A 229 12.15 55.60 -49.72
CA ALA A 229 12.30 54.74 -50.90
C ALA A 229 11.05 54.88 -51.77
N HIS A 230 11.27 55.42 -52.97
CA HIS A 230 10.29 55.64 -54.03
C HIS A 230 9.70 54.32 -54.56
N PRO A 231 8.51 54.36 -55.21
CA PRO A 231 7.75 53.19 -55.60
C PRO A 231 8.12 52.70 -57.01
N LEU A 232 8.06 51.39 -57.22
CA LEU A 232 7.92 50.81 -58.55
C LEU A 232 6.89 49.68 -58.50
N LEU A 233 5.75 49.99 -59.13
CA LEU A 233 4.77 49.17 -59.84
C LEU A 233 4.02 48.07 -59.07
#